data_AF-A0A9D7B938-F1
#
_entry.id   AF-A0A9D7B938-F1
#
_cell.length_a   1.000
_cell.length_b   1.000
_cell.length_c   1.000
_cell.angle_alpha   90.00
_cell.angle_beta   90.00
_cell.angle_gamma   90.00
#
_symmetry.space_group_name_H-M   'P 1'
#
loop_
_entity.id
_entity.type
_entity.pdbx_description
1 polymer ?
#
loop_
_entity_poly.entity_id
_entity_poly.type
_entity_poly.pdbx_seq_one_letter_code
_entity_poly.pdbx_strand_id
1 'polypeptide(L)'
;MWKFQAHRQDDGLVRIDIRTQVEPGWHIYATTLPSDQGPVATSIRLKPSDGFSLQGELVEPRPIEVFDPNFGMVVRYHDGSPAFVQLIKPLKPGAIEVSGEVEYMVCNDKTCLPPVVVPFTLKVETM
;
A
#
# COMPACT_ATOMS: atom_id res chain seq x y z
N MET A 1 -0.68 9.50 8.50
CA MET A 1 0.78 9.29 8.34
C MET A 1 1.06 7.82 8.08
N TRP A 2 1.92 7.51 7.10
CA TRP A 2 2.29 6.13 6.76
C TRP A 2 3.25 5.52 7.79
N LYS A 3 3.07 4.23 8.06
CA LYS A 3 3.91 3.40 8.91
C LYS A 3 4.27 2.13 8.17
N PHE A 4 5.56 1.77 8.24
CA PHE A 4 6.13 0.61 7.55
C PHE A 4 6.78 -0.29 8.59
N GLN A 5 6.46 -1.58 8.57
CA GLN A 5 7.01 -2.57 9.50
C GLN A 5 7.31 -3.87 8.77
N ALA A 6 8.37 -4.55 9.17
CA ALA A 6 8.72 -5.88 8.69
C ALA A 6 8.60 -6.89 9.84
N HIS A 7 7.94 -8.01 9.57
CA HIS A 7 7.70 -9.08 10.54
C HIS A 7 8.16 -10.41 9.94
N ARG A 8 9.20 -11.01 10.53
CA ARG A 8 9.64 -12.36 10.15
C ARG A 8 8.53 -13.37 10.49
N GLN A 9 8.31 -14.32 9.58
CA GLN A 9 7.34 -15.40 9.74
C GLN A 9 8.08 -16.73 9.95
N ASP A 10 7.38 -17.71 10.53
CA ASP A 10 7.96 -19.03 10.86
C ASP A 10 8.35 -19.84 9.62
N ASP A 11 7.72 -19.56 8.48
CA ASP A 11 7.99 -20.19 7.17
C ASP A 11 9.20 -19.59 6.44
N GLY A 12 9.92 -18.66 7.08
CA GLY A 12 11.07 -17.97 6.51
C GLY A 12 10.71 -16.80 5.59
N LEU A 13 9.42 -16.47 5.44
CA LEU A 13 8.99 -15.25 4.77
C LEU A 13 9.12 -14.04 5.70
N VAL A 14 9.10 -12.87 5.08
CA VAL A 14 9.00 -11.60 5.79
C VAL A 14 7.74 -10.90 5.31
N ARG A 15 6.88 -10.55 6.26
CA ARG A 15 5.66 -9.78 6.04
C ARG A 15 5.96 -8.29 6.18
N ILE A 16 5.74 -7.53 5.12
CA ILE A 16 5.83 -6.07 5.13
C ILE A 16 4.42 -5.51 5.35
N ASP A 17 4.20 -4.94 6.53
CA ASP A 17 2.98 -4.23 6.90
C ASP A 17 3.12 -2.74 6.54
N ILE A 18 2.19 -2.25 5.73
CA ILE A 18 2.17 -0.88 5.23
C ILE A 18 0.83 -0.29 5.62
N ARG A 19 0.85 0.60 6.62
CA ARG A 19 -0.37 1.13 7.24
C ARG A 19 -0.41 2.63 7.12
N THR A 20 -1.61 3.17 6.96
CA THR A 20 -1.85 4.61 7.08
C THR A 20 -3.03 4.85 7.99
N GLN A 21 -3.19 6.10 8.40
CA GLN A 21 -4.38 6.58 9.09
C GLN A 21 -5.01 7.67 8.23
N VAL A 22 -6.26 7.46 7.87
CA VAL A 22 -7.12 8.34 7.11
C VAL A 22 -8.02 9.06 8.10
N GLU A 23 -8.07 10.38 8.01
CA GLU A 23 -8.91 11.20 8.88
C GLU A 23 -10.39 10.97 8.56
N PRO A 24 -11.30 11.05 9.56
CA PRO A 24 -12.73 10.93 9.32
C PRO A 24 -13.22 11.89 8.23
N GLY A 25 -13.99 11.37 7.27
CA GLY A 25 -14.50 12.14 6.12
C GLY A 25 -13.51 12.28 4.96
N TRP A 26 -12.32 11.68 5.07
CA TRP A 26 -11.39 11.51 3.96
C TRP A 26 -11.28 10.03 3.59
N HIS A 27 -10.85 9.80 2.36
CA HIS A 27 -10.80 8.49 1.73
C HIS A 27 -9.47 8.33 0.99
N ILE A 28 -8.88 7.14 1.08
CA ILE A 28 -7.77 6.72 0.22
C ILE A 28 -8.24 5.64 -0.74
N TYR A 29 -7.93 5.76 -2.02
CA TYR A 29 -8.42 4.81 -3.01
C TYR A 29 -7.75 3.44 -2.90
N ALA A 30 -8.51 2.41 -3.25
CA ALA A 30 -8.03 1.04 -3.32
C ALA A 30 -6.89 0.90 -4.33
N THR A 31 -6.20 -0.23 -4.29
CA THR A 31 -5.10 -0.52 -5.23
C THR A 31 -5.60 -0.85 -6.62
N THR A 32 -6.87 -1.23 -6.74
CA THR A 32 -7.55 -1.51 -8.01
C THR A 32 -8.86 -0.75 -8.09
N LEU A 33 -9.01 0.09 -9.12
CA LEU A 33 -10.24 0.78 -9.45
C LEU A 33 -10.93 0.14 -10.67
N PRO A 34 -12.26 0.20 -10.80
CA PRO A 34 -12.97 -0.34 -11.95
C PRO A 34 -12.71 0.38 -13.29
N SER A 35 -12.16 1.60 -13.25
CA SER A 35 -11.87 2.43 -14.43
C SER A 35 -10.77 3.44 -14.11
N ASP A 36 -10.03 3.85 -15.14
CA ASP A 36 -8.94 4.82 -15.06
C ASP A 36 -9.42 6.29 -15.22
N GLN A 37 -10.72 6.51 -15.48
CA GLN A 37 -11.29 7.85 -15.71
C GLN A 37 -11.50 8.68 -14.43
N GLY A 38 -11.16 8.11 -13.28
CA GLY A 38 -11.44 8.69 -11.98
C GLY A 38 -10.17 9.00 -11.19
N PRO A 39 -10.17 8.72 -9.89
CA PRO A 39 -9.05 9.04 -9.02
C PRO A 39 -7.84 8.15 -9.26
N VAL A 40 -6.67 8.59 -8.81
CA VAL A 40 -5.45 7.78 -8.82
C VAL A 40 -5.54 6.71 -7.73
N ALA A 41 -5.48 5.44 -8.14
CA ALA A 41 -5.42 4.28 -7.26
C ALA A 41 -4.16 4.30 -6.38
N THR A 42 -4.24 3.74 -5.17
CA THR A 42 -3.04 3.60 -4.33
C THR A 42 -2.11 2.55 -4.92
N SER A 43 -0.87 2.92 -5.20
CA SER A 43 0.15 2.01 -5.69
C SER A 43 1.26 1.87 -4.66
N ILE A 44 1.58 0.62 -4.32
CA ILE A 44 2.71 0.29 -3.44
C ILE A 44 3.69 -0.55 -4.23
N ARG A 45 4.94 -0.07 -4.35
CA ARG A 45 5.98 -0.72 -5.14
C ARG A 45 7.25 -0.88 -4.31
N LEU A 46 7.74 -2.11 -4.21
CA LEU A 46 9.07 -2.40 -3.67
C LEU A 46 10.09 -2.29 -4.80
N LYS A 47 11.23 -1.67 -4.52
CA LYS A 47 12.35 -1.58 -5.48
C LYS A 47 12.97 -2.96 -5.66
N PRO A 48 13.33 -3.35 -6.90
CA PRO A 48 14.07 -4.59 -7.14
C PRO A 48 15.36 -4.67 -6.31
N SER A 49 15.67 -5.86 -5.82
CA SER A 49 16.83 -6.11 -4.96
C SER A 49 17.31 -7.55 -5.13
N ASP A 50 18.62 -7.78 -5.08
CA ASP A 50 19.20 -9.13 -5.05
C ASP A 50 19.13 -9.78 -3.64
N GLY A 51 18.54 -9.08 -2.67
CA GLY A 51 18.40 -9.53 -1.28
C GLY A 51 17.10 -10.28 -1.00
N PHE A 52 16.05 -10.09 -1.80
CA PHE A 52 14.75 -10.72 -1.62
C PHE A 52 14.00 -10.89 -2.95
N SER A 53 13.01 -11.78 -2.98
CA SER A 53 12.00 -11.84 -4.04
C SER A 53 10.60 -11.59 -3.47
N LEU A 54 9.71 -11.00 -4.28
CA LEU A 54 8.30 -10.85 -3.90
C LEU A 54 7.64 -12.24 -3.87
N GLN A 55 6.79 -12.46 -2.87
CA GLN A 55 5.99 -13.67 -2.74
C GLN A 55 4.51 -13.29 -2.81
N GLY A 56 3.88 -13.61 -3.94
CA GLY A 56 2.50 -13.23 -4.19
C GLY A 56 2.31 -11.73 -4.41
N GLU A 57 1.05 -11.36 -4.56
CA GLU A 57 0.62 -9.99 -4.81
C GLU A 57 0.45 -9.21 -3.51
N LEU A 58 0.40 -7.88 -3.64
CA LEU A 58 0.02 -6.99 -2.56
C LEU A 58 -1.42 -7.29 -2.12
N VAL A 59 -1.61 -7.49 -0.82
CA VAL A 59 -2.93 -7.71 -0.24
C VAL A 59 -3.41 -6.41 0.41
N GLU A 60 -4.62 -5.99 0.06
CA GLU A 60 -5.32 -4.87 0.70
C GLU A 60 -6.58 -5.36 1.44
N PRO A 61 -7.10 -4.63 2.43
CA PRO A 61 -8.39 -4.97 3.03
C PRO A 61 -9.51 -4.87 1.99
N ARG A 62 -10.67 -5.45 2.27
CA ARG A 62 -11.83 -5.30 1.37
C ARG A 62 -12.22 -3.83 1.26
N PRO A 63 -12.17 -3.21 0.07
CA PRO A 63 -12.54 -1.81 -0.08
C PRO A 63 -14.04 -1.61 0.01
N ILE A 64 -14.42 -0.38 0.34
CA ILE A 64 -15.79 0.12 0.20
C ILE A 64 -15.98 0.50 -1.27
N GLU A 65 -17.03 -0.02 -1.89
CA GLU A 65 -17.37 0.27 -3.28
C GLU A 65 -18.62 1.16 -3.31
N VAL A 66 -18.52 2.32 -3.97
CA VAL A 66 -19.63 3.28 -4.06
C VAL A 66 -19.60 4.00 -5.41
N PHE A 67 -20.76 4.43 -5.88
CA PHE A 67 -20.84 5.33 -7.03
C PHE A 67 -20.50 6.76 -6.58
N ASP A 68 -19.43 7.32 -7.16
CA ASP A 68 -19.04 8.71 -6.90
C ASP A 68 -19.56 9.61 -8.04
N PRO A 69 -20.51 10.52 -7.75
CA PRO A 69 -21.06 11.42 -8.76
C PRO A 69 -20.05 12.45 -9.27
N ASN A 70 -18.96 12.72 -8.54
CA ASN A 70 -17.90 13.64 -8.99
C ASN A 70 -17.12 13.06 -10.17
N PHE A 71 -16.97 11.73 -10.20
CA PHE A 71 -16.29 11.02 -11.28
C PHE A 71 -17.27 10.33 -12.24
N GLY A 72 -18.56 10.27 -11.90
CA GLY A 72 -19.58 9.59 -12.71
C GLY A 72 -19.35 8.08 -12.83
N MET A 73 -18.66 7.47 -11.85
CA MET A 73 -18.28 6.07 -11.89
C MET A 73 -18.22 5.44 -10.50
N VAL A 74 -18.17 4.12 -10.46
CA VAL A 74 -17.92 3.38 -9.23
C VAL A 74 -16.44 3.52 -8.83
N VAL A 75 -16.21 3.97 -7.60
CA VAL A 75 -14.89 4.06 -6.98
C VAL A 75 -14.79 3.04 -5.85
N ARG A 76 -13.54 2.67 -5.52
CA ARG A 76 -13.21 1.81 -4.38
C ARG A 76 -12.25 2.54 -3.46
N TYR A 77 -12.56 2.63 -2.17
CA TYR A 77 -11.70 3.32 -1.20
C TYR A 77 -11.67 2.62 0.16
N HIS A 78 -10.78 3.11 1.02
CA HIS A 78 -10.62 2.70 2.40
C HIS A 78 -10.70 3.90 3.36
N ASP A 79 -11.28 3.64 4.53
CA ASP A 79 -11.40 4.60 5.63
C ASP A 79 -10.62 4.12 6.87
N GLY A 80 -10.40 5.04 7.80
CA GLY A 80 -9.82 4.71 9.10
C GLY A 80 -8.34 4.33 9.01
N SER A 81 -8.01 3.04 9.08
CA SER A 81 -6.60 2.60 9.04
C SER A 81 -6.42 1.34 8.19
N PRO A 82 -6.42 1.46 6.86
CA PRO A 82 -6.16 0.33 5.99
C PRO A 82 -4.75 -0.20 6.20
N ALA A 83 -4.61 -1.52 6.12
CA ALA A 83 -3.36 -2.25 6.26
C ALA A 83 -3.08 -3.05 4.99
N PHE A 84 -2.09 -2.61 4.23
CA PHE A 84 -1.60 -3.30 3.06
C PHE A 84 -0.46 -4.23 3.46
N VAL A 85 -0.41 -5.41 2.83
CA VAL A 85 0.55 -6.45 3.17
C VAL A 85 1.24 -6.95 1.91
N GLN A 86 2.57 -6.92 1.92
CA GLN A 86 3.39 -7.58 0.90
C GLN A 86 4.26 -8.64 1.58
N LEU A 87 4.28 -9.85 1.04
CA LEU A 87 5.23 -10.88 1.48
C LEU A 87 6.48 -10.85 0.60
N ILE A 88 7.64 -11.02 1.23
CA ILE A 88 8.91 -11.19 0.56
C ILE A 88 9.62 -12.45 1.09
N LYS A 89 10.44 -13.05 0.24
CA LYS A 89 11.34 -14.15 0.60
C LYS A 89 12.78 -13.65 0.56
N PRO A 90 13.49 -13.60 1.70
CA PRO A 90 14.92 -13.37 1.72
C PRO A 90 15.67 -14.38 0.84
N LEU A 91 16.62 -13.90 0.05
CA LEU A 91 17.46 -14.73 -0.81
C LEU A 91 18.86 -14.97 -0.23
N LYS A 92 19.25 -14.14 0.75
CA LYS A 92 20.53 -14.21 1.43
C LYS A 92 20.29 -14.05 2.93
N PRO A 93 21.09 -14.73 3.76
CA PRO A 93 20.95 -14.63 5.18
C PRO A 93 21.66 -13.34 5.69
N GLY A 94 21.19 -12.74 6.78
CA GLY A 94 21.71 -11.50 7.38
C GLY A 94 20.79 -10.29 7.23
N ALA A 95 21.34 -9.09 7.35
CA ALA A 95 20.57 -7.86 7.18
C ALA A 95 20.34 -7.56 5.69
N ILE A 96 19.08 -7.46 5.28
CA ILE A 96 18.68 -6.99 3.96
C ILE A 96 17.98 -5.63 4.06
N GLU A 97 18.11 -4.82 3.01
CA GLU A 97 17.38 -3.56 2.89
C GLU A 97 16.19 -3.74 1.94
N VAL A 98 15.01 -3.35 2.40
CA VAL A 98 13.77 -3.34 1.63
C VAL A 98 13.36 -1.88 1.43
N SER A 99 13.58 -1.38 0.22
CA SER A 99 13.22 -0.02 -0.17
C SER A 99 12.01 -0.03 -1.10
N GLY A 100 11.16 0.98 -1.02
CA GLY A 100 9.96 1.06 -1.83
C GLY A 100 9.32 2.46 -1.78
N GLU A 101 8.16 2.57 -2.38
CA GLU A 101 7.37 3.79 -2.40
C GLU A 101 5.87 3.48 -2.35
N VAL A 102 5.13 4.41 -1.74
CA VAL A 102 3.67 4.44 -1.78
C VAL A 102 3.23 5.69 -2.51
N GLU A 103 2.51 5.52 -3.59
CA GLU A 103 1.84 6.57 -4.34
C GLU A 103 0.35 6.51 -4.03
N TYR A 104 -0.23 7.60 -3.56
CA TYR A 104 -1.63 7.62 -3.14
C TYR A 104 -2.25 8.99 -3.34
N MET A 105 -3.57 9.00 -3.43
CA MET A 105 -4.38 10.20 -3.50
C MET A 105 -5.45 10.17 -2.41
N VAL A 106 -5.76 11.33 -1.82
CA VAL A 106 -6.75 11.45 -0.74
C VAL A 106 -7.85 12.41 -1.19
N CYS A 107 -9.10 11.99 -1.02
CA CYS A 107 -10.27 12.81 -1.34
C CYS A 107 -11.28 12.83 -0.21
N ASN A 108 -12.05 13.90 -0.15
CA ASN A 108 -13.30 13.97 0.60
C ASN A 108 -14.46 14.22 -0.37
N ASP A 109 -15.67 14.39 0.16
CA ASP A 109 -16.90 14.62 -0.64
C ASP A 109 -16.86 15.83 -1.59
N LYS A 110 -15.89 16.73 -1.41
CA LYS A 110 -15.82 18.02 -2.13
C LYS A 110 -14.56 18.20 -2.96
N THR A 111 -13.45 17.58 -2.57
CA THR A 111 -12.13 17.90 -3.11
C THR A 111 -11.19 16.72 -3.01
N CYS A 112 -10.37 16.56 -4.04
CA CYS A 112 -9.24 15.67 -4.07
C CYS A 112 -7.94 16.45 -3.95
N LEU A 113 -7.02 15.97 -3.12
CA LEU A 113 -5.66 16.49 -3.07
C LEU A 113 -4.83 15.86 -4.19
N PRO A 114 -3.81 16.55 -4.71
CA PRO A 114 -2.87 15.95 -5.66
C PRO A 114 -2.24 14.66 -5.11
N PRO A 115 -1.92 13.68 -5.97
CA PRO A 115 -1.22 12.47 -5.54
C PRO A 115 0.13 12.77 -4.88
N VAL A 116 0.49 11.96 -3.88
CA VAL A 116 1.74 12.08 -3.14
C VAL A 116 2.49 10.76 -3.20
N VAL A 117 3.82 10.84 -3.41
CA VAL A 117 4.73 9.70 -3.34
C VAL A 117 5.50 9.74 -2.03
N VAL A 118 5.43 8.66 -1.26
CA VAL A 118 6.12 8.49 0.02
C VAL A 118 7.13 7.35 -0.11
N PRO A 119 8.43 7.66 -0.19
CA PRO A 119 9.46 6.62 -0.17
C PRO A 119 9.60 6.03 1.24
N PHE A 120 9.97 4.76 1.31
CA PHE A 120 10.31 4.10 2.56
C PHE A 120 11.49 3.14 2.39
N THR A 121 12.19 2.90 3.50
CA THR A 121 13.28 1.93 3.60
C THR A 121 13.18 1.21 4.94
N LEU A 122 13.22 -0.12 4.90
CA LEU A 122 13.22 -0.99 6.07
C LEU A 122 14.51 -1.82 6.07
N LYS A 123 15.14 -1.94 7.24
CA LYS A 123 16.20 -2.93 7.47
C LYS A 123 15.57 -4.16 8.09
N VAL A 124 15.80 -5.31 7.49
CA VAL A 124 15.22 -6.59 7.90
C VAL A 124 16.34 -7.56 8.22
N GLU A 125 16.39 -8.04 9.45
CA GLU A 125 17.28 -9.12 9.84
C GLU A 125 16.62 -10.47 9.54
N THR A 126 17.31 -11.29 8.75
CA THR A 126 16.77 -12.55 8.23
C THR A 126 17.32 -13.79 8.96
N MET A 127 18.31 -13.57 9.83
CA MET A 127 18.97 -14.55 10.70
C MET A 127 18.84 -14.14 12.17
#